data_AF-S4PVE2-F1
#
_entry.id   AF-S4PVE2-F1
#
_cell.length_a   1.000
_cell.length_b   1.000
_cell.length_c   1.000
_cell.angle_alpha   90.00
_cell.angle_beta   90.00
_cell.angle_gamma   90.00
#
_symmetry.space_group_name_H-M   'P 1'
#
loop_
_entity.id
_entity.type
_entity.pdbx_description
1 polymer ?
#
loop_
_entity_poly.entity_id
_entity_poly.type
_entity_poly.pdbx_seq_one_letter_code
_entity_poly.pdbx_strand_id
1 'polypeptide(L)' 'MLHSTATPIRHYDGTGYVCMLCPKLYPQVPDLKEHVLEDHDEIDKSSCMEGYTSRNFLVKLDITNLYCLI' A
#
# COMPACT_ATOMS: atom_id res chain seq x y z
N MET A 1 4.19 -3.33 7.36
CA MET A 1 2.81 -3.18 6.85
C MET A 1 1.82 -4.06 7.60
N LEU A 2 2.21 -5.24 8.09
CA LEU A 2 1.34 -6.04 8.98
C LEU A 2 1.00 -5.35 10.31
N HIS A 3 1.93 -4.57 10.83
CA HIS A 3 1.87 -4.02 12.19
C HIS A 3 1.93 -2.49 12.23
N SER A 4 1.75 -1.85 11.08
CA SER A 4 1.80 -0.40 10.97
C SER A 4 0.73 0.07 10.01
N THR A 5 0.19 1.25 10.25
CA THR A 5 -0.82 1.87 9.40
C THR A 5 -0.28 2.41 8.07
N ALA A 6 0.90 1.96 7.66
CA ALA A 6 1.60 2.39 6.47
C ALA A 6 1.03 1.69 5.22
N THR A 7 0.53 2.47 4.27
CA THR A 7 -0.11 1.95 3.06
C THR A 7 0.79 2.19 1.84
N PRO A 8 1.21 1.13 1.12
CA PRO A 8 1.99 1.27 -0.10
C PRO A 8 1.12 1.76 -1.26
N ILE A 9 1.64 2.71 -2.01
CA ILE A 9 1.00 3.28 -3.19
C ILE A 9 1.85 2.93 -4.42
N ARG A 10 1.24 2.32 -5.44
CA ARG A 10 1.94 1.98 -6.68
C ARG A 10 2.32 3.23 -7.46
N HIS A 11 1.32 4.05 -7.78
CA HIS A 11 1.45 5.33 -8.46
C HIS A 11 0.15 6.13 -8.30
N TYR A 12 0.20 7.39 -8.73
CA TYR A 12 -0.95 8.27 -8.84
C TYR A 12 -1.25 8.48 -10.33
N ASP A 13 -2.46 8.15 -10.77
CA ASP A 13 -2.88 8.17 -12.19
C ASP A 13 -3.58 9.48 -12.58
N GLY A 14 -3.37 10.56 -11.82
CA GLY A 14 -4.04 11.85 -12.04
C GLY A 14 -5.48 11.91 -11.50
N THR A 15 -6.19 10.77 -11.48
CA THR A 15 -7.57 10.67 -10.97
C THR A 15 -7.64 10.04 -9.58
N GLY A 16 -6.57 9.36 -9.15
CA GLY A 16 -6.53 8.67 -7.87
C GLY A 16 -5.24 7.89 -7.64
N TYR A 17 -5.17 7.25 -6.47
CA TYR A 17 -4.10 6.41 -5.99
C TYR A 17 -4.36 4.94 -6.34
N VAL A 18 -3.38 4.31 -6.97
CA VAL A 18 -3.45 2.90 -7.35
C VAL A 18 -2.85 2.03 -6.25
N CYS A 19 -3.59 0.98 -5.88
CA CYS A 19 -3.12 0.00 -4.92
C CYS A 19 -1.86 -0.70 -5.42
N MET A 20 -0.93 -0.99 -4.50
CA MET A 20 0.28 -1.73 -4.84
C MET A 20 0.02 -3.20 -5.12
N LEU A 21 -0.95 -3.75 -4.39
CA LEU A 21 -1.29 -5.17 -4.33
C LEU A 21 -2.25 -5.60 -5.44
N CYS A 22 -3.15 -4.70 -5.85
CA CYS A 22 -4.13 -4.96 -6.91
C CYS A 22 -4.26 -3.76 -7.87
N PRO A 23 -4.87 -3.92 -9.05
CA PRO A 23 -5.05 -2.84 -10.02
C PRO A 23 -6.20 -1.86 -9.66
N LYS A 24 -6.72 -1.86 -8.43
CA LYS A 24 -7.80 -0.96 -8.01
C LYS A 24 -7.28 0.46 -7.79
N LEU A 25 -8.08 1.45 -8.19
CA LEU A 25 -7.80 2.88 -8.06
C LEU A 25 -8.80 3.52 -7.10
N TYR A 26 -8.28 4.37 -6.23
CA TYR A 26 -9.04 5.06 -5.19
C TYR A 26 -8.79 6.57 -5.26
N PRO A 27 -9.82 7.41 -5.19
CA PRO A 27 -9.65 8.86 -5.31
C PRO A 27 -8.87 9.45 -4.11
N GLN A 28 -9.03 8.87 -2.91
CA GLN A 28 -8.31 9.30 -1.72
C GLN A 28 -7.48 8.18 -1.09
N VAL A 29 -6.44 8.59 -0.38
CA VAL A 29 -5.57 7.72 0.41
C VAL A 29 -6.31 6.95 1.52
N PRO A 30 -7.24 7.53 2.29
CA PRO A 30 -8.00 6.76 3.30
C PRO A 30 -8.79 5.60 2.72
N ASP A 31 -9.45 5.77 1.56
CA ASP A 31 -10.18 4.66 0.91
C ASP A 31 -9.21 3.55 0.48
N LEU A 32 -8.04 3.92 -0.06
CA LEU A 32 -7.00 2.96 -0.40
C LEU A 32 -6.50 2.21 0.84
N LYS A 33 -6.35 2.91 1.96
CA LYS A 33 -5.88 2.34 3.22
C LYS A 33 -6.87 1.34 3.80
N GLU A 34 -8.15 1.68 3.82
CA GLU A 34 -9.22 0.76 4.22
C GLU A 34 -9.23 -0.49 3.34
N HIS A 35 -9.17 -0.31 2.02
CA HIS A 35 -9.08 -1.43 1.09
C HIS A 35 -7.87 -2.35 1.33
N VAL A 36 -6.68 -1.81 1.58
CA VAL A 36 -5.48 -2.62 1.89
C VAL A 36 -5.59 -3.33 3.25
N LEU A 37 -6.41 -2.82 4.17
CA LEU A 37 -6.65 -3.45 5.46
C LEU A 37 -7.72 -4.55 5.38
N GLU A 38 -8.79 -4.34 4.62
CA GLU A 38 -9.94 -5.24 4.55
C GLU A 38 -9.84 -6.31 3.46
N ASP A 39 -9.31 -5.98 2.28
CA ASP A 39 -9.34 -6.84 1.09
C ASP A 39 -8.03 -7.62 0.89
N HIS A 40 -6.97 -7.24 1.60
CA HIS A 40 -5.62 -7.80 1.46
C HIS A 40 -5.10 -8.43 2.76
N ASP A 41 -4.88 -9.74 2.69
CA ASP A 41 -4.37 -10.54 3.80
C ASP A 41 -2.83 -10.41 3.96
N GLU A 42 -2.28 -11.01 5.01
CA GLU A 42 -0.84 -10.96 5.34
C GLU A 42 0.03 -11.53 4.22
N ILE A 43 -0.48 -12.53 3.50
CA ILE A 43 0.19 -13.14 2.35
C ILE A 43 0.35 -12.10 1.24
N ASP A 44 -0.72 -11.39 0.91
CA ASP A 44 -0.71 -10.39 -0.15
C ASP A 44 0.22 -9.21 0.19
N LYS A 45 0.19 -8.77 1.46
CA LYS A 45 1.08 -7.74 2.00
C LYS A 45 2.56 -8.13 1.97
N SER A 46 2.89 -9.40 2.12
CA SER A 46 4.27 -9.90 2.02
C SER A 46 4.71 -10.05 0.56
N SER A 47 3.80 -10.45 -0.33
CA SER A 47 4.02 -10.51 -1.78
C SER A 47 4.17 -9.16 -2.46
N CYS A 48 3.75 -8.06 -1.81
CA CYS A 48 4.01 -6.67 -2.24
C CYS A 48 5.47 -6.41 -2.65
N MET A 49 6.42 -7.04 -1.97
CA MET A 49 7.85 -6.88 -2.21
C MET A 49 8.46 -8.05 -3.00
N GLU A 50 7.68 -9.10 -3.28
CA GLU A 50 8.14 -10.24 -4.06
C GLU A 50 8.32 -9.85 -5.54
N GLY A 51 9.54 -10.01 -6.04
CA GLY A 51 9.92 -9.63 -7.41
C GLY A 51 10.71 -8.32 -7.52
N TYR A 52 10.75 -7.50 -6.46
CA TYR A 52 11.58 -6.30 -6.43
C TYR A 52 12.93 -6.62 -5.79
N THR A 53 13.92 -6.90 -6.64
CA THR A 53 15.32 -7.11 -6.23
C THR A 53 15.94 -5.78 -5.76
N SER A 54 15.74 -5.45 -4.49
CA SER A 54 16.57 -4.71 -3.52
C SER A 54 17.51 -3.53 -3.91
N ARG A 55 17.63 -3.10 -5.17
CA ARG A 55 18.50 -1.97 -5.58
C ARG A 55 17.78 -0.72 -6.06
N ASN A 56 16.52 -0.83 -6.50
CA ASN A 56 15.78 0.31 -7.06
C ASN A 56 14.28 0.35 -6.68
N PHE A 57 13.91 -0.26 -5.56
CA PHE A 57 12.52 -0.25 -5.11
C PHE A 57 12.14 1.09 -4.47
N LEU A 58 11.62 2.00 -5.30
CA LEU A 58 11.02 3.26 -4.85
C LEU A 58 9.53 3.03 -4.61
N VAL A 59 9.17 2.80 -3.34
CA VAL A 59 7.77 2.78 -2.91
C VAL A 59 7.36 4.16 -2.44
N LYS A 60 6.24 4.68 -2.95
CA LYS A 60 5.54 5.79 -2.33
C LYS A 60 4.73 5.21 -1.17
N LEU A 61 5.10 5.58 0.04
CA LEU A 61 4.43 5.15 1.25
C LEU A 61 3.66 6.32 1.83
N ASP A 62 2.37 6.13 2.06
CA ASP A 62 1.65 7.05 2.93
C ASP A 62 2.04 6.79 4.38
N ILE A 63 2.57 7.83 5.03
CA ILE A 63 2.93 7.84 6.46
C ILE A 63 1.98 8.72 7.27
N THR A 64 0.87 9.15 6.68
CA THR A 64 -0.12 9.97 7.36
C THR A 64 -0.72 9.16 8.50
N ASN A 65 -0.52 9.65 9.73
CA ASN A 65 -0.96 8.97 10.94
C ASN A 65 -0.33 7.57 11.11
N LEU A 66 0.98 7.49 10.89
CA LEU A 66 1.76 6.29 11.09
C LEU A 66 1.85 5.96 12.59
N TYR A 67 1.31 4.82 13.00
CA TYR A 67 1.53 4.26 14.32
C TYR A 67 1.66 2.74 14.26
N CYS A 68 2.28 2.18 15.29
CA CYS A 68 2.40 0.74 15.47
C CYS A 68 1.08 0.19 16.01
N LEU A 69 0.59 -0.88 15.41
CA LEU A 69 -0.63 -1.57 15.85
C LEU A 69 -0.36 -2.57 17.00
N ILE A 70 0.90 -2.68 17.43
CA ILE A 70 1.37 -3.51 18.57
C ILE A 70 2.02 -2.62 19.61
#